data_AF-A0AAN6G6E2-F1
#
_entry.id   AF-A0AAN6G6E2-F1
#
_cell.length_a   1.000
_cell.length_b   1.000
_cell.length_c   1.000
_cell.angle_alpha   90.00
_cell.angle_beta   90.00
_cell.angle_gamma   90.00
#
_symmetry.space_group_name_H-M   'P 1'
#
loop_
_entity.id
_entity.type
_entity.pdbx_description
1 polymer ?
#
loop_
_entity_poly.entity_id
_entity_poly.type
_entity_poly.pdbx_seq_one_letter_code
_entity_poly.pdbx_strand_id
1 'polypeptide(L)'
;MLQAPRTVLRRAAARTLVPLPSVRVQQRRASGTSEPPSSDNPHSQHFNLTPTAQALLPPIPLYRRLLRAHRYALAAEMRSLGDAYIKDEFRRHRKTDNPLHIIGFLSQWKLYLDALEVDRGLGMKSDGRRLDPDLLEKLSEEQTYQLYELYSHLLGQDSTAEGGSEQK
;
A
#
# COMPACT_ATOMS: atom_id res chain seq x y z
N MET A 1 5.87 -29.25 -57.24
CA MET A 1 5.68 -27.80 -57.00
C MET A 1 4.24 -27.45 -57.27
N LEU A 2 3.49 -26.98 -56.26
CA LEU A 2 2.72 -25.72 -56.32
C LEU A 2 2.02 -25.51 -54.96
N GLN A 3 2.10 -24.27 -54.49
CA GLN A 3 1.90 -23.82 -53.12
C GLN A 3 0.64 -22.95 -53.04
N ALA A 4 -0.17 -23.12 -52.00
CA ALA A 4 -1.34 -22.28 -51.74
C ALA A 4 -0.95 -20.97 -51.00
N PRO A 5 -1.52 -19.80 -51.35
CA PRO A 5 -1.32 -18.57 -50.59
C PRO A 5 -2.42 -18.28 -49.56
N ARG A 6 -1.96 -17.70 -48.43
CA ARG A 6 -2.74 -17.30 -47.25
C ARG A 6 -3.31 -15.88 -47.39
N THR A 7 -4.44 -15.70 -46.74
CA THR A 7 -5.26 -14.49 -46.57
C THR A 7 -4.49 -13.27 -46.01
N VAL A 8 -4.81 -12.05 -46.48
CA VAL A 8 -4.43 -10.78 -45.83
C VAL A 8 -5.69 -9.92 -45.60
N LEU A 9 -5.82 -9.42 -44.37
CA LEU A 9 -6.93 -8.63 -43.85
C LEU A 9 -6.71 -7.11 -44.04
N ARG A 10 -7.82 -6.37 -44.06
CA ARG A 10 -8.00 -4.95 -44.43
C ARG A 10 -7.62 -3.92 -43.33
N ARG A 11 -7.39 -2.67 -43.81
CA ARG A 11 -7.79 -1.34 -43.26
C ARG A 11 -7.08 -0.85 -41.97
N ALA A 12 -6.93 0.44 -41.65
CA ALA A 12 -7.50 1.71 -42.12
C ALA A 12 -6.55 2.91 -41.81
N ALA A 13 -6.89 4.08 -42.36
CA ALA A 13 -6.14 5.33 -42.35
C ALA A 13 -6.42 6.27 -41.15
N ALA A 14 -5.41 7.13 -40.90
CA ALA A 14 -5.41 8.57 -40.57
C ALA A 14 -6.33 9.17 -39.47
N ARG A 15 -5.73 9.96 -38.55
CA ARG A 15 -5.90 11.44 -38.48
C ARG A 15 -5.08 12.06 -37.33
N THR A 16 -4.33 13.09 -37.69
CA THR A 16 -3.66 14.07 -36.83
C THR A 16 -4.66 15.14 -36.35
N LEU A 17 -4.51 15.67 -35.14
CA LEU A 17 -5.12 16.96 -34.76
C LEU A 17 -4.34 17.66 -33.62
N VAL A 18 -4.39 18.99 -33.71
CA VAL A 18 -3.52 20.08 -33.19
C VAL A 18 -4.04 20.63 -31.84
N PRO A 19 -3.21 21.32 -30.99
CA PRO A 19 -3.63 21.85 -29.67
C PRO A 19 -3.86 23.37 -29.64
N LEU A 20 -4.77 23.87 -28.78
CA LEU A 20 -4.91 25.28 -28.32
C LEU A 20 -5.80 25.35 -27.04
N PRO A 21 -5.97 26.49 -26.34
CA PRO A 21 -5.00 27.40 -25.72
C PRO A 21 -5.24 27.57 -24.19
N SER A 22 -4.24 28.13 -23.49
CA SER A 22 -4.25 28.41 -22.05
C SER A 22 -5.22 29.54 -21.67
N VAL A 23 -6.10 29.30 -20.70
CA VAL A 23 -6.98 30.32 -20.10
C VAL A 23 -6.56 30.55 -18.66
N ARG A 24 -6.07 31.77 -18.39
CA ARG A 24 -5.70 32.26 -17.06
C ARG A 24 -6.89 32.99 -16.45
N VAL A 25 -7.43 32.48 -15.34
CA VAL A 25 -8.45 33.18 -14.54
C VAL A 25 -7.87 33.56 -13.18
N GLN A 26 -8.09 34.83 -12.87
CA GLN A 26 -7.57 35.62 -11.76
C GLN A 26 -8.30 35.27 -10.46
N GLN A 27 -7.57 34.90 -9.40
CA GLN A 27 -8.14 34.62 -8.09
C GLN A 27 -8.33 35.93 -7.31
N ARG A 28 -9.59 36.36 -7.17
CA ARG A 28 -10.00 37.39 -6.22
C ARG A 28 -9.95 36.84 -4.79
N ARG A 29 -9.35 37.61 -3.88
CA ARG A 29 -9.38 37.38 -2.42
C ARG A 29 -10.80 37.52 -1.88
N ALA A 30 -11.19 36.61 -1.00
CA ALA A 30 -12.16 36.86 0.06
C ALA A 30 -11.76 36.06 1.30
N SER A 31 -11.46 36.77 2.37
CA SER A 31 -11.38 36.31 3.76
C SER A 31 -12.78 36.09 4.32
N GLY A 32 -13.04 34.98 5.01
CA GLY A 32 -14.32 34.71 5.66
C GLY A 32 -14.36 33.36 6.36
N THR A 33 -14.32 33.42 7.69
CA THR A 33 -14.23 32.36 8.71
C THR A 33 -15.41 31.39 8.75
N SER A 34 -15.15 30.09 8.94
CA SER A 34 -15.86 29.17 9.86
C SER A 34 -15.31 27.75 9.71
N GLU A 35 -14.38 27.37 10.58
CA GLU A 35 -13.95 25.97 10.75
C GLU A 35 -15.03 25.20 11.54
N PRO A 36 -15.50 24.03 11.07
CA PRO A 36 -16.23 23.10 11.91
C PRO A 36 -15.27 22.25 12.76
N PRO A 37 -15.67 21.84 13.98
CA PRO A 37 -14.78 21.15 14.92
C PRO A 37 -14.38 19.76 14.45
N SER A 38 -13.08 19.47 14.60
CA SER A 38 -12.41 18.22 14.32
C SER A 38 -13.05 17.04 15.07
N SER A 39 -13.45 16.03 14.32
CA SER A 39 -13.74 14.69 14.84
C SER A 39 -12.42 13.95 14.98
N ASP A 40 -11.80 14.02 16.16
CA ASP A 40 -10.61 13.23 16.53
C ASP A 40 -10.95 11.74 16.53
N ASN A 41 -10.68 11.08 15.40
CA ASN A 41 -10.61 9.64 15.30
C ASN A 41 -9.21 9.25 14.79
N PRO A 42 -8.36 8.63 15.62
CA PRO A 42 -6.91 8.50 15.35
C PRO A 42 -6.53 7.49 14.26
N HIS A 43 -7.49 6.87 13.55
CA HIS A 43 -7.21 5.93 12.45
C HIS A 43 -7.25 6.56 11.05
N SER A 44 -7.48 7.87 10.91
CA SER A 44 -7.41 8.55 9.61
C SER A 44 -6.01 9.13 9.37
N GLN A 45 -5.10 8.26 8.92
CA GLN A 45 -3.79 8.63 8.40
C GLN A 45 -3.94 9.63 7.24
N HIS A 46 -3.33 10.81 7.36
CA HIS A 46 -3.29 11.83 6.33
C HIS A 46 -2.50 11.30 5.12
N PHE A 47 -3.18 11.07 4.00
CA PHE A 47 -2.55 10.58 2.77
C PHE A 47 -1.81 11.73 2.05
N ASN A 48 -0.48 11.72 2.11
CA ASN A 48 0.32 12.49 1.16
C ASN A 48 0.14 11.88 -0.24
N LEU A 49 -0.71 12.49 -1.07
CA LEU A 49 -1.03 12.04 -2.42
C LEU A 49 0.17 12.28 -3.36
N THR A 50 1.12 11.34 -3.39
CA THR A 50 2.24 11.30 -4.36
C THR A 50 1.70 11.05 -5.79
N PRO A 51 2.46 11.31 -6.89
CA PRO A 51 1.99 11.20 -8.28
C PRO A 51 1.67 9.78 -8.79
N THR A 52 1.34 8.84 -7.90
CA THR A 52 0.93 7.46 -8.20
C THR A 52 -0.49 7.35 -8.77
N ALA A 53 -1.24 8.46 -8.81
CA ALA A 53 -2.60 8.50 -9.38
C ALA A 53 -2.67 8.00 -10.85
N GLN A 54 -1.56 8.09 -11.61
CA GLN A 54 -1.51 7.65 -13.01
C GLN A 54 -1.42 6.12 -13.22
N ALA A 55 -1.26 5.31 -12.16
CA ALA A 55 -1.18 3.84 -12.28
C ALA A 55 -1.93 3.08 -11.17
N LEU A 56 -2.96 3.70 -10.58
CA LEU A 56 -3.77 3.02 -9.56
C LEU A 56 -4.57 1.88 -10.19
N LEU A 57 -4.40 0.67 -9.64
CA LEU A 57 -5.22 -0.48 -10.02
C LEU A 57 -6.62 -0.32 -9.42
N PRO A 58 -7.69 -0.76 -10.12
CA PRO A 58 -9.00 -0.87 -9.51
C PRO A 58 -8.98 -1.82 -8.30
N PRO A 59 -9.92 -1.68 -7.33
CA PRO A 59 -9.87 -2.41 -6.06
C PRO A 59 -9.78 -3.93 -6.21
N ILE A 60 -10.59 -4.54 -7.07
CA ILE A 60 -10.63 -6.00 -7.24
C ILE A 60 -9.33 -6.55 -7.88
N PRO A 61 -8.83 -5.98 -9.00
CA PRO A 61 -7.50 -6.32 -9.51
C PRO A 61 -6.38 -6.20 -8.48
N LEU A 62 -6.35 -5.11 -7.70
CA LEU A 62 -5.34 -4.87 -6.67
C LEU A 62 -5.39 -5.95 -5.59
N TYR A 63 -6.58 -6.20 -5.03
CA TYR A 63 -6.81 -7.25 -4.04
C TYR A 63 -6.31 -8.62 -4.50
N ARG A 64 -6.65 -9.03 -5.72
CA ARG A 64 -6.22 -10.33 -6.27
C ARG A 64 -4.72 -10.40 -6.49
N ARG A 65 -4.08 -9.28 -6.84
CA ARG A 65 -2.63 -9.22 -7.09
C ARG A 65 -1.84 -9.26 -5.78
N LEU A 66 -2.31 -8.58 -4.74
CA LEU A 66 -1.76 -8.68 -3.38
C LEU A 66 -1.74 -10.12 -2.86
N LEU A 67 -2.88 -10.81 -2.91
CA LEU A 67 -2.97 -12.22 -2.49
C LEU A 67 -2.11 -13.16 -3.35
N ARG A 68 -1.75 -12.77 -4.58
CA ARG A 68 -0.78 -13.50 -5.39
C ARG A 68 0.64 -13.22 -4.93
N ALA A 69 0.98 -11.96 -4.69
CA ALA A 69 2.30 -11.55 -4.22
C ALA A 69 2.67 -12.24 -2.89
N HIS A 70 1.74 -12.29 -1.92
CA HIS A 70 1.92 -12.99 -0.65
C HIS A 70 2.40 -14.44 -0.80
N ARG A 71 1.92 -15.17 -1.82
CA ARG A 71 2.28 -16.60 -2.00
C ARG A 71 3.75 -16.82 -2.33
N TYR A 72 4.38 -15.82 -2.91
CA TYR A 72 5.75 -15.92 -3.41
C TYR A 72 6.72 -15.07 -2.58
N ALA A 73 6.24 -14.04 -1.88
CA ALA A 73 7.07 -13.12 -1.11
C ALA A 73 7.14 -13.46 0.40
N LEU A 74 6.15 -14.16 0.96
CA LEU A 74 6.03 -14.39 2.40
C LEU A 74 6.13 -15.88 2.76
N ALA A 75 6.70 -16.17 3.93
CA ALA A 75 6.64 -17.49 4.56
C ALA A 75 5.20 -17.86 4.96
N ALA A 76 4.93 -19.15 5.20
CA ALA A 76 3.57 -19.67 5.40
C ALA A 76 2.80 -18.97 6.53
N GLU A 77 3.43 -18.79 7.69
CA GLU A 77 2.83 -18.12 8.86
C GLU A 77 2.54 -16.64 8.60
N MET A 78 3.51 -15.91 8.04
CA MET A 78 3.33 -14.49 7.69
C MET A 78 2.27 -14.29 6.61
N ARG A 79 2.15 -15.25 5.68
CA ARG A 79 1.12 -15.23 4.65
C ARG A 79 -0.27 -15.44 5.23
N SER A 80 -0.46 -16.37 6.16
CA SER A 80 -1.78 -16.64 6.73
C SER A 80 -2.32 -15.40 7.44
N LEU A 81 -1.47 -14.75 8.24
CA LEU A 81 -1.75 -13.49 8.92
C LEU A 81 -2.02 -12.35 7.92
N GLY A 82 -1.13 -12.17 6.93
CA GLY A 82 -1.28 -11.12 5.92
C GLY A 82 -2.53 -11.28 5.05
N ASP A 83 -2.84 -12.50 4.59
CA ASP A 83 -4.02 -12.79 3.77
C ASP A 83 -5.33 -12.51 4.54
N ALA A 84 -5.36 -12.79 5.85
CA ALA A 84 -6.50 -12.46 6.71
C ALA A 84 -6.66 -10.93 6.84
N TYR A 85 -5.56 -10.22 7.11
CA TYR A 85 -5.57 -8.77 7.24
C TYR A 85 -6.05 -8.06 5.97
N ILE A 86 -5.54 -8.44 4.78
CA ILE A 86 -5.99 -7.88 3.50
C ILE A 86 -7.50 -8.05 3.32
N LYS A 87 -8.01 -9.26 3.58
CA LYS A 87 -9.45 -9.55 3.42
C LYS A 87 -10.30 -8.65 4.30
N ASP A 88 -9.89 -8.48 5.55
CA ASP A 88 -10.62 -7.64 6.49
C ASP A 88 -10.54 -6.16 6.12
N GLU A 89 -9.38 -5.66 5.71
CA GLU A 89 -9.22 -4.27 5.28
C GLU A 89 -10.05 -3.93 4.04
N PHE A 90 -10.00 -4.76 3.00
CA PHE A 90 -10.82 -4.55 1.80
C PHE A 90 -12.32 -4.70 2.10
N ARG A 91 -12.69 -5.54 3.07
CA ARG A 91 -14.08 -5.67 3.53
C ARG A 91 -14.54 -4.43 4.30
N ARG A 92 -13.71 -3.91 5.21
CA ARG A 92 -13.96 -2.67 5.95
C ARG A 92 -14.13 -1.47 5.02
N HIS A 93 -13.34 -1.41 3.95
CA HIS A 93 -13.35 -0.30 2.98
C HIS A 93 -14.37 -0.47 1.83
N ARG A 94 -15.20 -1.52 1.84
CA ARG A 94 -16.16 -1.80 0.75
C ARG A 94 -17.23 -0.71 0.58
N LYS A 95 -17.62 -0.03 1.66
CA LYS A 95 -18.69 0.99 1.69
C LYS A 95 -18.15 2.41 1.79
N THR A 96 -16.85 2.61 1.55
CA THR A 96 -16.26 3.95 1.58
C THR A 96 -16.61 4.68 0.28
N ASP A 97 -17.32 5.80 0.39
CA ASP A 97 -17.76 6.58 -0.78
C ASP A 97 -16.89 7.81 -1.04
N ASN A 98 -16.11 8.26 -0.05
CA ASN A 98 -15.25 9.44 -0.22
C ASN A 98 -14.11 9.13 -1.21
N PRO A 99 -14.05 9.81 -2.38
CA PRO A 99 -13.08 9.51 -3.41
C PRO A 99 -11.64 9.71 -2.94
N LEU A 100 -11.36 10.69 -2.07
CA LEU A 100 -10.02 10.90 -1.53
C LEU A 100 -9.57 9.74 -0.64
N HIS A 101 -10.49 9.19 0.17
CA HIS A 101 -10.19 8.04 1.01
C HIS A 101 -9.97 6.77 0.18
N ILE A 102 -10.77 6.58 -0.88
CA ILE A 102 -10.57 5.46 -1.82
C ILE A 102 -9.20 5.57 -2.50
N ILE A 103 -8.85 6.75 -3.00
CA ILE A 103 -7.54 6.99 -3.65
C ILE A 103 -6.40 6.75 -2.65
N GLY A 104 -6.51 7.28 -1.44
CA GLY A 104 -5.52 7.08 -0.37
C GLY A 104 -5.33 5.59 -0.05
N PHE A 105 -6.43 4.87 0.16
CA PHE A 105 -6.43 3.43 0.40
C PHE A 105 -5.75 2.67 -0.75
N LEU A 106 -6.18 2.87 -1.99
CA LEU A 106 -5.60 2.15 -3.15
C LEU A 106 -4.13 2.50 -3.37
N SER A 107 -3.73 3.75 -3.10
CA SER A 107 -2.33 4.18 -3.24
C SER A 107 -1.42 3.47 -2.23
N GLN A 108 -1.83 3.37 -0.96
CA GLN A 108 -1.06 2.67 0.07
C GLN A 108 -0.90 1.18 -0.26
N TRP A 109 -1.99 0.52 -0.65
CA TRP A 109 -1.95 -0.89 -1.05
C TRP A 109 -1.11 -1.14 -2.32
N LYS A 110 -1.10 -0.17 -3.25
CA LYS A 110 -0.23 -0.24 -4.43
C LYS A 110 1.24 -0.11 -4.06
N LEU A 111 1.60 0.82 -3.17
CA LEU A 111 2.97 0.98 -2.67
C LEU A 111 3.45 -0.29 -1.96
N TYR A 112 2.59 -0.88 -1.12
CA TYR A 112 2.90 -2.15 -0.46
C TYR A 112 3.11 -3.28 -1.47
N LEU A 113 2.23 -3.41 -2.47
CA LEU A 113 2.38 -4.40 -3.54
C LEU A 113 3.70 -4.24 -4.30
N ASP A 114 4.05 -3.00 -4.65
CA ASP A 114 5.29 -2.72 -5.39
C ASP A 114 6.52 -3.12 -4.58
N ALA A 115 6.53 -2.84 -3.27
CA ALA A 115 7.59 -3.29 -2.38
C ALA A 115 7.73 -4.83 -2.38
N LEU A 116 6.62 -5.57 -2.26
CA LEU A 116 6.66 -7.04 -2.31
C LEU A 116 7.20 -7.57 -3.65
N GLU A 117 6.86 -6.92 -4.76
CA GLU A 117 7.32 -7.32 -6.10
C GLU A 117 8.80 -7.00 -6.32
N VAL A 118 9.29 -5.88 -5.77
CA VAL A 118 10.72 -5.52 -5.80
C VAL A 118 11.54 -6.50 -4.96
N ASP A 119 11.13 -6.78 -3.73
CA ASP A 119 11.84 -7.73 -2.84
C ASP A 119 11.96 -9.12 -3.50
N ARG A 120 10.87 -9.57 -4.13
CA ARG A 120 10.87 -10.80 -4.93
C ARG A 120 11.85 -10.71 -6.11
N GLY A 121 11.85 -9.61 -6.85
CA GLY A 121 12.73 -9.41 -8.01
C GLY A 121 14.22 -9.44 -7.63
N LEU A 122 14.53 -9.01 -6.41
CA LEU A 122 15.88 -9.04 -5.82
C LEU A 122 16.21 -10.37 -5.11
N GLY A 123 15.26 -11.31 -5.04
CA GLY A 123 15.44 -12.58 -4.33
C GLY A 123 15.55 -12.43 -2.81
N MET A 124 15.17 -11.28 -2.24
CA MET A 124 15.17 -11.09 -0.80
C MET A 124 13.95 -11.78 -0.16
N LYS A 125 14.19 -12.51 0.93
CA LYS A 125 13.13 -12.91 1.84
C LYS A 125 12.82 -11.71 2.73
N SER A 126 11.57 -11.27 2.74
CA SER A 126 11.16 -10.07 3.45
C SER A 126 10.97 -10.39 4.93
N ASP A 127 12.07 -10.41 5.70
CA ASP A 127 12.04 -10.55 7.16
C ASP A 127 11.68 -9.22 7.86
N GLY A 128 11.27 -8.22 7.07
CA GLY A 128 10.93 -6.87 7.51
C GLY A 128 11.83 -5.81 6.90
N ARG A 129 11.49 -4.55 7.14
CA ARG A 129 12.31 -3.37 6.80
C ARG A 129 12.54 -2.58 8.07
N ARG A 130 13.68 -1.85 8.13
CA ARG A 130 13.92 -0.90 9.21
C ARG A 130 12.79 0.14 9.22
N LEU A 131 12.30 0.44 10.42
CA LEU A 131 11.29 1.46 10.60
C LEU A 131 11.88 2.83 10.23
N ASP A 132 11.12 3.60 9.46
CA ASP A 132 11.51 4.95 9.08
C ASP A 132 11.53 5.86 10.32
N PRO A 133 12.64 6.56 10.63
CA PRO A 133 12.70 7.47 11.76
C PRO A 133 11.60 8.55 11.71
N ASP A 134 11.27 9.05 10.52
CA ASP A 134 10.24 10.09 10.35
C ASP A 134 8.82 9.56 10.65
N LEU A 135 8.62 8.24 10.58
CA LEU A 135 7.37 7.59 10.95
C LEU A 135 7.33 7.34 12.47
N LEU A 136 8.46 7.01 13.07
CA LEU A 136 8.57 6.80 14.52
C LEU A 136 8.21 8.08 15.29
N GLU A 137 8.65 9.25 14.82
CA GLU A 137 8.32 10.55 15.42
C GLU A 137 6.82 10.91 15.35
N LYS A 138 6.07 10.28 14.44
CA LYS A 138 4.64 10.52 14.24
C LYS A 138 3.75 9.58 15.05
N LEU A 139 4.34 8.57 15.72
CA LEU A 139 3.57 7.67 16.56
C LEU A 139 3.05 8.41 17.79
N SER A 140 1.82 8.08 18.20
CA SER A 140 1.31 8.52 19.49
C SER A 140 2.13 7.95 20.64
N GLU A 141 2.03 8.57 21.82
CA GLU A 141 2.70 8.08 23.03
C GLU A 141 2.29 6.63 23.36
N GLU A 142 1.01 6.29 23.20
CA GLU A 142 0.50 4.94 23.42
C GLU A 142 1.10 3.93 22.42
N GLN A 143 1.15 4.27 21.13
CA GLN A 143 1.74 3.42 20.10
C GLN A 143 3.24 3.22 20.31
N THR A 144 3.93 4.26 20.76
CA THR A 144 5.36 4.19 21.10
C THR A 144 5.58 3.28 22.31
N TYR A 145 4.72 3.36 23.32
CA TYR A 145 4.76 2.47 24.47
C TYR A 145 4.53 1.01 24.09
N GLN A 146 3.51 0.72 23.28
CA GLN A 146 3.24 -0.64 22.77
C GLN A 146 4.42 -1.21 21.98
N LEU A 147 5.05 -0.38 21.16
CA LEU A 147 6.25 -0.78 20.41
C LEU A 147 7.42 -1.10 21.34
N TYR A 148 7.62 -0.29 22.39
CA TYR A 148 8.66 -0.53 23.40
C TYR A 148 8.40 -1.81 24.19
N GLU A 149 7.16 -2.07 24.60
CA GLU A 149 6.77 -3.30 25.30
C GLU A 149 7.11 -4.54 24.45
N LEU A 150 6.73 -4.53 23.17
CA LEU A 150 7.07 -5.59 22.22
C LEU A 150 8.59 -5.82 22.15
N TYR A 151 9.36 -4.74 21.99
CA TYR A 151 10.82 -4.81 21.93
C TYR A 151 11.42 -5.39 23.21
N SER A 152 10.92 -4.97 24.37
CA SER A 152 11.39 -5.47 25.66
C SER A 152 11.11 -6.96 25.87
N HIS A 153 9.95 -7.46 25.41
CA HIS A 153 9.62 -8.88 25.49
C HIS A 153 10.53 -9.73 24.60
N LEU A 154 10.84 -9.24 23.40
CA LEU A 154 11.75 -9.93 22.47
C LEU A 154 13.17 -10.03 23.03
N LEU A 155 13.66 -9.00 23.72
CA LEU A 155 14.98 -9.00 24.36
C LEU A 155 15.01 -9.75 25.70
N GLY A 156 13.89 -9.80 26.42
CA GLY A 156 13.78 -10.45 27.73
C GLY A 156 13.75 -11.98 27.67
N GLN A 157 13.24 -12.56 26.58
CA GLN A 157 13.10 -14.02 26.43
C GLN A 157 14.44 -14.78 26.26
N ASP A 158 15.53 -14.10 25.91
CA ASP A 158 16.85 -14.73 25.72
C ASP A 158 17.59 -15.03 27.05
N SER A 159 17.05 -14.62 28.20
CA SER A 159 17.74 -14.67 29.50
C SER A 159 17.32 -15.82 30.45
N THR A 160 16.34 -16.66 30.09
CA THR A 160 15.78 -17.70 30.99
C THR A 160 16.03 -19.17 30.59
N ALA A 161 16.96 -19.46 29.68
CA ALA A 161 17.16 -20.83 29.15
C ALA A 161 18.48 -21.53 29.55
N GLU A 162 19.27 -21.00 30.49
CA GLU A 162 20.54 -21.62 30.95
C GLU A 162 20.53 -21.72 32.48
N GLY A 163 20.06 -22.85 33.02
CA GLY A 163 20.04 -23.07 34.47
C GLY A 163 19.23 -24.28 34.90
N GLY A 164 19.46 -25.44 34.28
CA GLY A 164 18.66 -26.62 34.56
C GLY A 164 19.32 -27.94 34.13
N SER A 165 20.56 -28.18 34.56
CA SER A 165 21.13 -29.53 34.55
C SER A 165 22.03 -29.74 35.77
N GLU A 166 21.40 -29.99 36.90
CA GLU A 166 22.05 -30.57 38.06
C GLU A 166 21.15 -31.72 38.54
N GLN A 167 21.61 -32.96 38.30
CA GLN A 167 21.40 -34.16 39.13
C GLN A 167 21.83 -35.41 38.35
N LYS A 168 23.03 -35.93 38.65
CA LYS A 168 23.21 -37.12 39.51
C LYS A 168 24.70 -37.40 39.74
#